data_AF-A0A645EIE4-F1
#
_entry.id   AF-A0A645EIE4-F1
#
_cell.length_a   1.000
_cell.length_b   1.000
_cell.length_c   1.000
_cell.angle_alpha   90.00
_cell.angle_beta   90.00
_cell.angle_gamma   90.00
#
_symmetry.space_group_name_H-M   'P 1'
#
loop_
_entity.id
_entity.type
_entity.pdbx_description
1 polymer ?
#
loop_
_entity_poly.entity_id
_entity_poly.type
_entity_poly.pdbx_seq_one_letter_code
_entity_poly.pdbx_strand_id
1 'polypeptide(L)'
;MQPELRWWTCDVFNGHFFGIHAHGAQFNVGGWDIPAGRLDAFKDNRYQGYLYGGGISYGYQWLLGPRWNLEASLGGGFARIHYDRFPCTTCGTKLDEGVYNYWGVTKAAVSLIYIIK
;
A
#
# COMPACT_ATOMS: atom_id res chain seq x y z
N MET A 1 5.65 -0.34 -5.44
CA MET A 1 5.94 -1.78 -5.60
C MET A 1 5.80 -2.49 -4.26
N GLN A 2 5.18 -3.66 -4.23
CA GLN A 2 4.95 -4.43 -3.00
C GLN A 2 5.19 -5.93 -3.23
N PRO A 3 6.45 -6.37 -3.31
CA PRO A 3 6.76 -7.80 -3.41
C PRO A 3 6.30 -8.54 -2.16
N GLU A 4 5.81 -9.76 -2.35
CA GLU A 4 5.30 -10.62 -1.28
C GLU A 4 5.72 -12.07 -1.51
N LEU A 5 6.25 -12.68 -0.45
CA LEU A 5 6.43 -14.12 -0.36
C LEU A 5 5.22 -14.72 0.35
N ARG A 6 4.65 -15.79 -0.21
CA ARG A 6 3.40 -16.41 0.27
C ARG A 6 3.62 -17.88 0.63
N TRP A 7 3.01 -18.31 1.72
CA TRP A 7 2.94 -19.69 2.18
C TRP A 7 1.49 -20.11 2.37
N TRP A 8 1.07 -21.15 1.64
CA TRP A 8 -0.24 -21.79 1.79
C TRP A 8 -0.15 -22.92 2.82
N THR A 9 -1.22 -23.10 3.60
CA THR A 9 -1.25 -24.15 4.63
C THR A 9 -1.55 -25.53 4.07
N CYS A 10 -2.20 -25.61 2.90
CA CYS A 10 -2.62 -26.86 2.29
C CYS A 10 -2.13 -26.96 0.84
N ASP A 11 -2.95 -26.55 -0.13
CA ASP A 11 -2.55 -26.53 -1.55
C ASP A 11 -2.23 -25.12 -2.01
N VAL A 12 -1.25 -25.00 -2.89
CA VAL A 12 -0.93 -23.73 -3.55
C VAL A 12 -2.18 -23.24 -4.29
N PHE A 13 -2.56 -21.99 -4.06
CA PHE A 13 -3.78 -21.38 -4.60
C PHE A 13 -5.11 -21.89 -4.03
N ASN A 14 -5.12 -22.51 -2.84
CA ASN A 14 -6.34 -22.97 -2.19
C ASN A 14 -6.36 -22.65 -0.69
N GLY A 15 -7.39 -21.94 -0.23
CA GLY A 15 -7.64 -21.70 1.19
C GLY A 15 -6.74 -20.63 1.81
N HIS A 16 -6.29 -20.89 3.04
CA HIS A 16 -5.55 -19.93 3.84
C HIS A 16 -4.09 -19.79 3.38
N PHE A 17 -3.62 -18.54 3.33
CA PHE A 17 -2.20 -18.26 3.15
C PHE A 17 -1.72 -17.16 4.08
N PHE A 18 -0.45 -17.25 4.42
CA PHE A 18 0.30 -16.23 5.12
C PHE A 18 1.34 -15.65 4.17
N GLY A 19 1.61 -14.36 4.29
CA GLY A 19 2.64 -13.73 3.49
C GLY A 19 3.53 -12.80 4.30
N ILE A 20 4.71 -12.56 3.75
CA ILE A 20 5.62 -11.52 4.20
C ILE A 20 5.83 -10.61 3.00
N HIS A 21 5.56 -9.32 3.17
CA HIS A 21 5.68 -8.34 2.10
C HIS A 21 6.63 -7.22 2.48
N ALA A 22 7.43 -6.80 1.51
CA ALA A 22 8.08 -5.50 1.54
C ALA A 22 7.26 -4.54 0.67
N HIS A 23 7.28 -3.26 0.98
CA HIS A 23 6.62 -2.26 0.15
C HIS A 23 7.48 -1.01 0.05
N GLY A 24 7.47 -0.41 -1.13
CA GLY A 24 8.12 0.85 -1.39
C GLY A 24 7.36 1.62 -2.46
N ALA A 25 7.07 2.89 -2.21
CA ALA A 25 6.38 3.75 -3.16
C ALA A 25 6.99 5.14 -3.14
N GLN A 26 7.09 5.75 -4.32
CA GLN A 26 7.32 7.18 -4.42
C GLN A 26 5.97 7.84 -4.62
N PHE A 27 5.73 8.95 -3.92
CA PHE A 27 4.49 9.68 -4.01
C PHE A 27 4.77 11.16 -4.30
N ASN A 28 3.87 11.77 -5.05
CA ASN A 28 3.88 13.18 -5.34
C ASN A 28 2.44 13.65 -5.39
N VAL A 29 1.95 14.16 -4.26
CA VAL A 29 0.54 14.51 -4.07
C VAL A 29 0.47 15.96 -3.60
N GLY A 30 -0.30 16.78 -4.31
CA GLY A 30 -0.54 18.18 -3.97
C GLY A 30 -1.65 18.75 -4.85
N GLY A 31 -2.41 19.71 -4.33
CA GLY A 31 -3.52 20.34 -5.04
C GLY A 31 -4.79 19.50 -5.13
N TRP A 32 -4.96 18.51 -4.24
CA TRP A 32 -6.18 17.70 -4.16
C TRP A 32 -7.08 18.24 -3.06
N ASP A 33 -8.22 18.83 -3.45
CA ASP A 33 -9.27 19.33 -2.54
C ASP A 33 -10.17 18.16 -2.14
N ILE A 34 -9.65 17.28 -1.28
CA ILE A 34 -10.44 16.17 -0.71
C ILE A 34 -10.91 16.63 0.68
N PRO A 35 -12.21 16.95 0.86
CA PRO A 35 -12.78 17.45 2.11
C PRO A 35 -12.97 16.31 3.13
N ALA A 36 -11.89 15.63 3.48
CA ALA A 36 -11.89 14.49 4.38
C ALA A 36 -10.74 14.59 5.40
N GLY A 37 -10.98 15.35 6.48
CA GLY A 37 -10.13 15.39 7.67
C GLY A 37 -8.69 15.86 7.39
N ARG A 38 -7.69 15.05 7.78
CA ARG A 38 -6.26 15.39 7.58
C ARG A 38 -5.84 15.53 6.11
N LEU A 39 -6.71 15.19 5.16
CA LEU A 39 -6.46 15.36 3.73
C LEU A 39 -6.65 16.80 3.24
N ASP A 40 -7.30 17.68 4.03
CA ASP A 40 -7.42 19.12 3.70
C ASP A 40 -6.04 19.81 3.60
N ALA A 41 -5.02 19.26 4.26
CA ALA A 41 -3.64 19.77 4.21
C ALA A 41 -3.00 19.66 2.81
N PHE A 42 -3.52 18.81 1.92
CA PHE A 42 -3.05 18.66 0.54
C PHE A 42 -3.54 19.78 -0.40
N LYS A 43 -4.44 20.65 0.07
CA LYS A 43 -4.96 21.80 -0.69
C LYS A 43 -3.90 22.86 -0.95
N ASP A 44 -3.17 23.25 0.10
CA ASP A 44 -2.20 24.35 0.06
C ASP A 44 -0.73 23.90 -0.04
N ASN A 45 -0.48 22.59 0.04
CA ASN A 45 0.88 22.04 0.09
C ASN A 45 1.03 20.81 -0.80
N ARG A 46 2.17 20.74 -1.48
CA ARG A 46 2.60 19.58 -2.23
C ARG A 46 3.54 18.75 -1.38
N TYR A 47 3.19 17.49 -1.17
CA TYR A 47 4.02 16.51 -0.49
C TYR A 47 4.64 15.58 -1.53
N GLN A 48 5.96 15.60 -1.58
CA GLN A 48 6.73 14.69 -2.42
C GLN A 48 7.64 13.86 -1.54
N GLY A 49 7.76 12.58 -1.83
CA GLY A 49 8.60 11.74 -1.02
C GLY A 49 8.56 10.29 -1.42
N TYR A 50 9.10 9.46 -0.53
CA TYR A 50 9.09 8.02 -0.69
C TYR A 50 8.78 7.37 0.64
N LEU A 51 8.11 6.23 0.54
CA LEU A 51 7.87 5.34 1.66
C LEU A 51 8.51 4.00 1.37
N TYR A 52 9.01 3.36 2.42
CA TYR A 52 9.48 1.99 2.37
C TYR A 52 9.18 1.30 3.69
N GLY A 53 8.99 -0.02 3.63
CA GLY A 53 8.55 -0.76 4.80
C GLY A 53 8.34 -2.22 4.50
N GLY A 54 7.79 -2.90 5.50
CA GLY A 54 7.49 -4.31 5.41
C GLY A 54 6.46 -4.73 6.44
N GLY A 55 5.85 -5.88 6.20
CA GLY A 55 4.80 -6.40 7.05
C GLY A 55 4.53 -7.86 6.77
N ILE A 56 3.56 -8.37 7.52
CA ILE A 56 2.99 -9.68 7.32
C ILE A 56 1.57 -9.53 6.80
N SER A 57 1.14 -10.51 6.04
CA SER A 57 -0.19 -10.60 5.46
C SER A 57 -0.82 -11.94 5.77
N TYR A 58 -2.14 -11.91 5.83
CA TYR A 58 -2.97 -13.10 5.88
C TYR A 58 -4.06 -12.94 4.84
N GLY A 59 -4.33 -14.00 4.11
CA GLY A 59 -5.38 -13.99 3.12
C GLY A 59 -6.06 -15.34 2.99
N TYR A 60 -7.17 -15.29 2.27
CA TYR A 60 -7.96 -16.44 1.93
C TYR A 60 -8.22 -16.45 0.43
N GLN A 61 -8.07 -17.62 -0.17
CA GLN A 61 -8.31 -17.85 -1.57
C GLN A 61 -9.46 -18.85 -1.77
N TRP A 62 -10.53 -18.38 -2.40
CA TRP A 62 -11.68 -19.16 -2.81
C TRP A 62 -11.48 -19.72 -4.22
N LEU A 63 -11.70 -21.02 -4.40
CA LEU A 63 -11.90 -21.62 -5.72
C LEU A 63 -13.34 -21.37 -6.17
N LEU A 64 -13.53 -20.51 -7.18
CA LEU A 64 -14.85 -20.26 -7.77
C LEU A 64 -15.17 -21.25 -8.91
N GLY A 65 -14.15 -21.85 -9.51
CA GLY A 65 -14.29 -22.86 -10.55
C GLY A 65 -12.94 -23.41 -11.00
N PRO A 66 -12.89 -24.21 -12.08
CA PRO A 66 -11.67 -24.90 -12.51
C PRO A 66 -10.52 -23.96 -12.91
N ARG A 67 -10.83 -22.70 -13.23
CA ARG A 67 -9.88 -21.70 -13.75
C ARG A 67 -9.99 -20.34 -13.06
N TRP A 68 -10.95 -20.16 -12.17
CA TRP A 68 -11.23 -18.87 -11.53
C TRP A 68 -11.08 -18.99 -10.03
N ASN A 69 -10.18 -18.17 -9.47
CA ASN A 69 -9.97 -18.04 -8.05
C ASN A 69 -10.19 -16.60 -7.62
N LEU A 70 -10.79 -16.42 -6.45
CA LEU A 70 -10.91 -15.13 -5.80
C LEU A 70 -10.00 -15.12 -4.57
N GLU A 71 -9.24 -14.06 -4.38
CA GLU A 71 -8.34 -13.89 -3.25
C GLU A 71 -8.72 -12.61 -2.51
N ALA A 72 -8.79 -12.67 -1.18
CA ALA A 72 -8.77 -11.49 -0.33
C ALA A 72 -7.59 -11.60 0.63
N SER A 73 -6.84 -10.50 0.78
CA SER A 73 -5.72 -10.43 1.72
C SER A 73 -5.70 -9.11 2.46
N LEU A 74 -5.29 -9.20 3.72
CA LEU A 74 -5.08 -8.07 4.59
C LEU A 74 -3.72 -8.24 5.28
N GLY A 75 -2.98 -7.16 5.42
CA GLY A 75 -1.66 -7.20 6.05
C GLY A 75 -1.37 -5.98 6.90
N GLY A 76 -0.72 -6.26 8.02
CA GLY A 76 -0.26 -5.29 9.00
C GLY A 76 1.25 -5.18 8.95
N GLY A 77 1.78 -3.96 9.12
CA GLY A 77 3.21 -3.76 9.09
C GLY A 77 3.64 -2.36 9.46
N PHE A 78 4.91 -2.11 9.19
CA PHE A 78 5.59 -0.85 9.41
C PHE A 78 5.93 -0.20 8.07
N ALA A 79 5.70 1.11 7.96
CA ALA A 79 6.11 1.93 6.84
C ALA A 79 6.84 3.17 7.36
N ARG A 80 8.04 3.41 6.83
CA ARG A 80 8.79 4.65 7.04
C ARG A 80 8.57 5.57 5.87
N ILE A 81 7.98 6.73 6.13
CA ILE A 81 7.58 7.71 5.13
C ILE A 81 8.51 8.91 5.27
N HIS A 82 9.30 9.17 4.23
CA HIS A 82 10.08 10.37 4.08
C HIS A 82 9.31 11.33 3.18
N TYR A 83 9.03 12.53 3.67
CA TYR A 83 8.29 13.53 2.91
C TYR A 83 8.99 14.89 2.96
N ASP A 84 8.97 15.55 1.82
CA ASP A 84 9.34 16.94 1.64
C ASP A 84 8.07 17.73 1.33
N ARG A 85 7.87 18.84 2.04
CA ARG A 85 6.74 19.74 1.87
C ARG A 85 7.16 20.92 1.00
N PHE A 86 6.40 21.19 -0.05
CA PHE A 86 6.57 22.34 -0.93
C PHE A 86 5.29 23.21 -0.92
N PRO A 87 5.41 24.55 -1.07
CA PRO A 87 4.26 25.41 -1.26
C PRO A 87 3.57 25.10 -2.60
N CYS A 88 2.25 25.28 -2.68
CA CYS A 88 1.48 25.06 -3.92
C CYS A 88 1.69 26.15 -4.99
N THR A 89 2.53 27.16 -4.74
CA THR A 89 2.85 28.21 -5.71
C THR A 89 4.00 27.77 -6.62
N THR A 90 3.89 28.13 -7.90
CA THR A 90 4.55 27.53 -9.07
C THR A 90 6.08 27.45 -9.08
N CYS A 91 6.77 28.03 -8.09
CA CYS A 91 8.16 27.76 -7.75
C CYS A 91 8.36 28.10 -6.26
N GLY A 92 8.29 27.09 -5.38
CA GLY A 92 8.46 27.28 -3.94
C GLY A 92 9.63 26.49 -3.39
N THR A 93 10.47 27.13 -2.57
CA THR A 93 11.55 26.50 -1.82
C THR A 93 10.99 25.45 -0.84
N LYS A 94 11.75 24.37 -0.60
CA LYS A 94 11.40 23.31 0.36
C LYS A 94 11.01 23.94 1.71
N LEU A 95 9.77 23.73 2.15
CA LEU A 95 9.23 24.30 3.40
C LEU A 95 9.68 23.50 4.61
N ASP A 96 9.65 22.17 4.48
CA ASP A 96 9.92 21.27 5.60
C ASP A 96 10.30 19.87 5.10
N GLU A 97 11.07 19.14 5.90
CA GLU A 97 11.35 17.72 5.72
C GLU A 97 10.98 16.96 6.98
N GLY A 98 10.25 15.88 6.79
CA GLY A 98 9.82 15.05 7.91
C GLY A 98 9.99 13.57 7.63
N VAL A 99 10.17 12.83 8.73
CA VAL A 99 10.14 11.38 8.74
C VAL A 99 8.98 10.95 9.61
N TYR A 100 8.08 10.16 9.06
CA TYR A 100 6.94 9.61 9.77
C TYR A 100 7.00 8.09 9.77
N ASN A 101 6.83 7.51 10.95
CA ASN A 101 6.83 6.08 11.20
C ASN A 101 5.38 5.63 11.34
N TYR A 102 4.84 4.99 10.30
CA TYR A 102 3.49 4.47 10.28
C TYR A 102 3.47 2.99 10.69
N TRP A 103 2.57 2.65 11.60
CA TRP A 103 2.27 1.28 12.00
C TRP A 103 0.78 1.04 11.82
N GLY A 104 0.41 0.01 11.08
CA GLY A 104 -0.99 -0.27 10.82
C GLY A 104 -1.20 -1.17 9.62
N VAL A 105 -2.33 -0.98 8.95
CA VAL A 105 -2.69 -1.72 7.74
C VAL A 105 -1.79 -1.25 6.60
N THR A 106 -0.87 -2.12 6.17
CA THR A 106 0.08 -1.85 5.06
C THR A 106 -0.28 -2.63 3.80
N LYS A 107 -1.33 -3.44 3.86
CA LYS A 107 -1.84 -4.20 2.71
C LYS A 107 -3.33 -4.44 2.85
N ALA A 108 -4.06 -4.19 1.77
CA ALA A 108 -5.41 -4.68 1.55
C ALA A 108 -5.54 -4.96 0.05
N ALA A 109 -5.89 -6.18 -0.33
CA ALA A 109 -6.05 -6.54 -1.74
C ALA A 109 -7.19 -7.54 -1.92
N VAL A 110 -7.94 -7.34 -3.00
CA VAL A 110 -8.89 -8.32 -3.53
C VAL A 110 -8.46 -8.60 -4.97
N SER A 111 -8.19 -9.86 -5.30
CA SER A 111 -7.67 -10.26 -6.60
C SER A 111 -8.57 -11.33 -7.21
N LEU A 112 -8.95 -11.13 -8.47
CA LEU A 112 -9.56 -12.17 -9.29
C LEU A 112 -8.48 -12.79 -10.17
N ILE A 113 -8.21 -14.07 -9.97
CA ILE A 113 -7.11 -14.81 -10.59
C ILE A 113 -7.68 -15.79 -11.62
N TYR A 114 -7.15 -15.74 -12.85
CA TYR A 114 -7.47 -16.69 -13.91
C TYR A 114 -6.27 -17.61 -14.19
N ILE A 115 -6.48 -18.91 -14.12
CA ILE A 115 -5.44 -19.92 -14.39
C ILE A 115 -5.50 -20.30 -15.88
N ILE A 116 -4.47 -19.91 -16.62
CA ILE A 116 -4.25 -20.30 -18.02
C ILE A 116 -3.56 -21.67 -18.05
N LYS A 117 -3.97 -22.53 -18.99
CA LYS A 117 -3.37 -23.85 -19.23
C LYS A 117 -2.29 -23.77 -20.31
#